data_AF-A0A4R7STG9-F1
#
_entry.id   AF-A0A4R7STG9-F1
#
_cell.length_a   1.000
_cell.length_b   1.000
_cell.length_c   1.000
_cell.angle_alpha   90.00
_cell.angle_beta   90.00
_cell.angle_gamma   90.00
#
_symmetry.space_group_name_H-M   'P 1'
#
loop_
_entity.id
_entity.type
_entity.pdbx_description
1 polymer ?
#
loop_
_entity_poly.entity_id
_entity_poly.type
_entity_poly.pdbx_seq_one_letter_code
_entity_poly.pdbx_strand_id
1 'polypeptide(L)'
;MSNRGISWVGTISEDLADRGPAAFARRKLEKQDHLFAHRSALFYTPTENIPAKHVGSGPLDVMLPITSPDYTDLAEIRAYGSPRFWVDLIQRQTGKLRWTPISPARVVFIRYDSFTIRQDHLAIGTKGLLDALKLRTTGRRDRLYLHYFGAILDDGPGFVDITWEQEIVAHPKDAGVRIQVVQK
;
A
#
# COMPACT_ATOMS: atom_id res chain seq x y z
N MET A 1 23.66 -3.76 22.24
CA MET A 1 22.82 -3.67 21.03
C MET A 1 22.74 -5.05 20.42
N SER A 2 21.55 -5.65 20.33
CA SER A 2 21.41 -6.95 19.65
C SER A 2 21.65 -6.76 18.15
N ASN A 3 22.44 -7.64 17.55
CA ASN A 3 22.71 -7.62 16.12
C ASN A 3 21.38 -7.86 15.38
N ARG A 4 20.82 -6.84 14.73
CA ARG A 4 19.59 -6.92 13.91
C ARG A 4 19.90 -7.26 12.44
N GLY A 5 21.07 -7.83 12.18
CA GLY A 5 21.49 -8.21 10.83
C GLY A 5 20.60 -9.33 10.29
N ILE A 6 20.09 -9.15 9.07
CA ILE A 6 19.35 -10.16 8.32
C ILE A 6 20.32 -10.75 7.30
N SER A 7 20.47 -12.08 7.29
CA SER A 7 21.17 -12.75 6.19
C SER A 7 20.30 -12.70 4.94
N TRP A 8 20.81 -12.09 3.87
CA TRP A 8 20.09 -11.97 2.61
C TRP A 8 20.23 -13.21 1.71
N VAL A 9 21.23 -14.06 1.99
CA VAL A 9 21.53 -15.28 1.24
C VAL A 9 20.40 -16.30 1.37
N GLY A 10 19.90 -16.79 0.23
CA GLY A 10 18.81 -17.77 0.13
C GLY A 10 17.41 -17.21 0.39
N THR A 11 17.25 -15.88 0.38
CA THR A 11 15.96 -15.24 0.66
C THR A 11 15.09 -15.08 -0.58
N ILE A 12 13.79 -14.87 -0.36
CA ILE A 12 12.85 -14.59 -1.45
C ILE A 12 13.18 -13.30 -2.23
N SER A 13 13.94 -12.38 -1.62
CA SER A 13 14.41 -11.16 -2.29
C SER A 13 15.50 -11.45 -3.31
N GLU A 14 16.44 -12.35 -2.99
CA GLU A 14 17.46 -12.81 -3.95
C GLU A 14 16.82 -13.61 -5.08
N ASP A 15 15.88 -14.51 -4.76
CA ASP A 15 15.15 -15.25 -5.81
C ASP A 15 14.49 -14.31 -6.83
N LEU A 16 13.91 -13.20 -6.36
CA LEU A 16 13.28 -12.20 -7.22
C LEU A 16 14.32 -11.42 -8.03
N ALA A 17 15.48 -11.11 -7.45
CA ALA A 17 16.57 -10.41 -8.13
C ALA A 17 17.16 -11.27 -9.27
N ASP A 18 17.36 -12.56 -9.00
CA ASP A 18 18.02 -13.48 -9.93
C ASP A 18 17.07 -14.00 -11.03
N ARG A 19 15.80 -14.27 -10.67
CA ARG A 19 14.85 -14.97 -11.54
C ARG A 19 13.70 -14.09 -12.03
N GLY A 20 13.61 -12.86 -11.52
CA GLY A 20 12.55 -11.93 -11.82
C GLY A 20 11.25 -12.19 -11.05
N PRO A 21 10.12 -11.62 -11.52
CA PRO A 21 8.80 -11.73 -10.88
C PRO A 21 8.36 -13.16 -10.55
N ALA A 22 8.04 -13.42 -9.28
CA ALA A 22 7.58 -14.73 -8.83
C ALA A 22 6.53 -14.65 -7.71
N ALA A 23 5.58 -15.57 -7.74
CA ALA A 23 4.69 -15.84 -6.61
C ALA A 23 5.33 -16.92 -5.71
N PHE A 24 5.29 -16.71 -4.40
CA PHE A 24 5.84 -17.68 -3.44
C PHE A 24 4.71 -18.45 -2.75
N ALA A 25 4.92 -19.75 -2.54
CA ALA A 25 4.02 -20.58 -1.77
C ALA A 25 4.16 -20.29 -0.26
N ARG A 26 3.06 -20.42 0.50
CA ARG A 26 3.04 -20.16 1.97
C ARG A 26 4.17 -20.86 2.72
N ARG A 27 4.38 -22.16 2.46
CA ARG A 27 5.46 -22.97 3.07
C ARG A 27 6.87 -22.39 2.91
N LYS A 28 7.13 -21.61 1.84
CA LYS A 28 8.42 -20.96 1.59
C LYS A 28 8.53 -19.66 2.40
N LEU A 29 7.43 -18.91 2.47
CA LEU A 29 7.35 -17.68 3.26
C LEU A 29 7.46 -17.94 4.76
N GLU A 30 6.89 -19.04 5.26
CA GLU A 30 6.97 -19.43 6.67
C GLU A 30 8.40 -19.76 7.13
N LYS A 31 9.31 -20.07 6.21
CA LYS A 31 10.74 -20.30 6.48
C LYS A 31 11.56 -19.00 6.52
N GLN A 32 10.95 -17.85 6.27
CA GLN A 32 11.64 -16.55 6.33
C GLN A 32 11.48 -15.96 7.73
N ASP A 33 12.55 -15.99 8.53
CA ASP A 33 12.54 -15.49 9.92
C ASP A 33 12.08 -14.02 10.01
N HIS A 34 12.47 -13.22 9.01
CA HIS A 34 12.13 -11.80 8.91
C HIS A 34 11.32 -11.49 7.64
N LEU A 35 10.25 -12.26 7.37
CA LEU A 35 9.42 -12.09 6.16
C LEU A 35 9.03 -10.64 5.84
N PHE A 36 8.73 -9.82 6.86
CA PHE A 36 8.38 -8.42 6.68
C PHE A 36 9.50 -7.56 6.07
N ALA A 37 10.77 -7.91 6.29
CA ALA A 37 11.90 -7.26 5.66
C ALA A 37 11.91 -7.46 4.13
N HIS A 38 11.33 -8.56 3.66
CA HIS A 38 11.22 -8.94 2.26
C HIS A 38 9.91 -8.50 1.59
N ARG A 39 9.13 -7.62 2.22
CA ARG A 39 7.78 -7.23 1.76
C ARG A 39 7.70 -6.77 0.30
N SER A 40 8.74 -6.09 -0.20
CA SER A 40 8.80 -5.62 -1.59
C SER A 40 8.91 -6.77 -2.61
N ALA A 41 9.34 -7.96 -2.20
CA ALA A 41 9.39 -9.14 -3.08
C ALA A 41 8.02 -9.81 -3.28
N LEU A 42 7.01 -9.41 -2.50
CA LEU A 42 5.74 -10.13 -2.43
C LEU A 42 4.66 -9.58 -3.36
N PHE A 43 4.93 -8.58 -4.23
CA PHE A 43 3.91 -7.99 -5.09
C PHE A 43 3.25 -8.97 -6.08
N TYR A 44 3.87 -10.09 -6.39
CA TYR A 44 3.29 -11.15 -7.23
C TYR A 44 2.70 -12.30 -6.42
N THR A 45 2.82 -12.23 -5.08
CA THR A 45 2.34 -13.27 -4.19
C THR A 45 0.92 -12.95 -3.69
N PRO A 46 -0.06 -13.83 -3.95
CA PRO A 46 -1.43 -13.67 -3.48
C PRO A 46 -1.56 -13.66 -1.95
N THR A 47 -2.61 -13.00 -1.44
CA THR A 47 -2.85 -12.87 0.01
C THR A 47 -3.03 -14.22 0.69
N GLU A 48 -3.68 -15.18 0.03
CA GLU A 48 -3.87 -16.54 0.54
C GLU A 48 -2.55 -17.28 0.78
N ASN A 49 -1.45 -16.88 0.14
CA ASN A 49 -0.13 -17.45 0.39
C ASN A 49 0.61 -16.76 1.53
N ILE A 50 0.18 -15.58 1.98
CA ILE A 50 0.83 -14.85 3.07
C ILE A 50 0.44 -15.50 4.42
N PRO A 51 1.40 -15.74 5.33
CA PRO A 51 1.07 -16.27 6.65
C PRO A 51 0.10 -15.36 7.41
N ALA A 52 -0.92 -15.93 8.05
CA ALA A 52 -2.02 -15.18 8.66
C ALA A 52 -1.57 -14.11 9.67
N LYS A 53 -0.47 -14.34 10.40
CA LYS A 53 0.11 -13.36 11.34
C LYS A 53 0.50 -12.01 10.67
N HIS A 54 0.78 -12.03 9.37
CA HIS A 54 1.13 -10.85 8.57
C HIS A 54 -0.04 -10.28 7.76
N VAL A 55 -1.24 -10.86 7.89
CA VAL A 55 -2.47 -10.34 7.28
C VAL A 55 -3.27 -9.64 8.37
N GLY A 56 -3.58 -8.35 8.20
CA GLY A 56 -4.48 -7.61 9.09
C GLY A 56 -5.93 -7.73 8.68
N SER A 57 -6.85 -7.27 9.53
CA SER A 57 -8.30 -7.35 9.31
C SER A 57 -9.03 -6.32 10.14
N GLY A 58 -10.30 -6.06 9.78
CA GLY A 58 -11.13 -5.05 10.45
C GLY A 58 -10.86 -3.64 9.92
N PRO A 59 -11.42 -2.61 10.58
CA PRO A 59 -11.21 -1.22 10.20
C PRO A 59 -9.71 -0.87 10.13
N LEU A 60 -9.34 -0.14 9.09
CA LEU A 60 -7.99 0.40 8.93
C LEU A 60 -8.02 1.89 9.27
N ASP A 61 -7.08 2.34 10.11
CA ASP A 61 -6.84 3.75 10.37
C ASP A 61 -5.33 3.97 10.47
N VAL A 62 -4.74 4.64 9.48
CA VAL A 62 -3.28 4.82 9.38
C VAL A 62 -2.94 6.24 8.98
N MET A 63 -1.91 6.80 9.61
CA MET A 63 -1.29 8.07 9.24
C MET A 63 0.00 7.79 8.48
N LEU A 64 0.09 8.26 7.24
CA LEU A 64 1.31 8.21 6.44
C LEU A 64 2.07 9.53 6.58
N PRO A 65 3.42 9.50 6.61
CA PRO A 65 4.26 10.66 6.91
C PRO A 65 4.41 11.64 5.75
N ILE A 66 3.70 11.41 4.64
CA ILE A 66 3.72 12.25 3.45
C ILE A 66 2.30 12.37 2.94
N THR A 67 1.98 13.51 2.35
CA THR A 67 0.71 13.72 1.65
C THR A 67 0.75 13.00 0.30
N SER A 68 -0.42 12.64 -0.23
CA SER A 68 -0.51 12.29 -1.66
C SER A 68 -0.01 13.46 -2.53
N PRO A 69 0.53 13.22 -3.73
CA PRO A 69 0.96 14.31 -4.62
C PRO A 69 -0.23 15.18 -5.02
N ASP A 70 0.04 16.39 -5.49
CA ASP A 70 -0.86 17.07 -6.42
C ASP A 70 -0.56 16.64 -7.88
N TYR A 71 -1.18 17.32 -8.85
CA TYR A 71 -0.95 17.04 -10.27
C TYR A 71 0.52 17.25 -10.70
N THR A 72 1.16 18.34 -10.23
CA THR A 72 2.53 18.69 -10.61
C THR A 72 3.53 17.74 -9.95
N ASP A 73 3.33 17.43 -8.67
CA ASP A 73 4.13 16.44 -7.95
C ASP A 73 4.11 15.08 -8.65
N LEU A 74 2.94 14.65 -9.15
CA LEU A 74 2.80 13.40 -9.86
C LEU A 74 3.59 13.38 -11.18
N ALA A 75 3.64 14.52 -11.88
CA ALA A 75 4.37 14.68 -13.13
C ALA A 75 5.88 14.64 -12.93
N GLU A 76 6.38 15.29 -11.87
CA GLU A 76 7.81 15.43 -11.59
C GLU A 76 8.37 14.26 -10.78
N ILE A 77 7.62 13.75 -9.80
CA ILE A 77 8.05 12.72 -8.85
C ILE A 77 7.30 11.42 -9.12
N ARG A 78 7.78 10.69 -10.12
CA ARG A 78 7.15 9.46 -10.64
C ARG A 78 6.85 8.39 -9.58
N ALA A 79 7.60 8.37 -8.47
CA ALA A 79 7.37 7.42 -7.38
C ALA A 79 5.95 7.54 -6.79
N TYR A 80 5.40 8.76 -6.74
CA TYR A 80 4.05 8.98 -6.21
C TYR A 80 2.96 8.35 -7.07
N GLY A 81 3.18 8.21 -8.38
CA GLY A 81 2.26 7.51 -9.26
C GLY A 81 2.28 5.99 -9.08
N SER A 82 3.23 5.43 -8.33
CA SER A 82 3.36 3.98 -8.14
C SER A 82 2.57 3.51 -6.92
N PRO A 83 1.58 2.61 -7.09
CA PRO A 83 0.91 1.99 -5.94
C PRO A 83 1.86 1.24 -5.01
N ARG A 84 2.98 0.72 -5.54
CA ARG A 84 3.98 -0.02 -4.75
C ARG A 84 4.64 0.84 -3.67
N PHE A 85 4.83 2.13 -3.94
CA PHE A 85 5.38 3.08 -2.99
C PHE A 85 4.43 3.26 -1.80
N TRP A 86 3.16 3.49 -2.07
CA TRP A 86 2.13 3.63 -1.04
C TRP A 86 1.91 2.34 -0.25
N VAL A 87 1.93 1.17 -0.90
CA VAL A 87 1.91 -0.12 -0.21
C VAL A 87 3.05 -0.23 0.80
N ASP A 88 4.28 0.16 0.45
CA ASP A 88 5.41 0.11 1.38
C ASP A 88 5.17 0.96 2.63
N LEU A 89 4.64 2.18 2.47
CA LEU A 89 4.35 3.07 3.59
C LEU A 89 3.25 2.51 4.50
N ILE A 90 2.16 2.01 3.91
CA ILE A 90 1.05 1.40 4.67
C ILE A 90 1.54 0.15 5.42
N GLN A 91 2.34 -0.70 4.77
CA GLN A 91 2.90 -1.89 5.41
C GLN A 91 3.79 -1.50 6.59
N ARG A 92 4.66 -0.49 6.44
CA ARG A 92 5.52 0.01 7.52
C ARG A 92 4.71 0.56 8.70
N GLN A 93 3.63 1.29 8.43
CA GLN A 93 2.79 1.86 9.47
C GLN A 93 1.96 0.80 10.22
N THR A 94 1.52 -0.26 9.53
CA THR A 94 0.68 -1.32 10.12
C THR A 94 1.46 -2.50 10.67
N GLY A 95 2.71 -2.71 10.22
CA GLY A 95 3.46 -3.94 10.45
C GLY A 95 2.85 -5.17 9.74
N LYS A 96 1.91 -4.97 8.81
CA LYS A 96 1.22 -6.03 8.06
C LYS A 96 1.66 -6.02 6.61
N LEU A 97 1.67 -7.19 5.98
CA LEU A 97 2.01 -7.36 4.55
C LEU A 97 0.76 -7.22 3.66
N ARG A 98 -0.39 -7.64 4.18
CA ARG A 98 -1.69 -7.63 3.51
C ARG A 98 -2.80 -7.30 4.50
N TRP A 99 -3.98 -7.03 3.96
CA TRP A 99 -5.22 -6.87 4.69
C TRP A 99 -6.30 -7.79 4.12
N THR A 100 -7.23 -8.19 4.97
CA THR A 100 -8.48 -8.82 4.55
C THR A 100 -9.41 -7.74 3.99
N PRO A 101 -9.86 -7.83 2.71
CA PRO A 101 -10.66 -6.79 2.11
C PRO A 101 -11.97 -6.52 2.85
N ILE A 102 -12.31 -5.24 3.00
CA ILE A 102 -13.63 -4.76 3.39
C ILE A 102 -14.41 -4.51 2.08
N SER A 103 -15.65 -5.00 1.99
CA SER A 103 -16.51 -4.79 0.82
C SER A 103 -17.99 -4.98 1.18
N PRO A 104 -18.88 -4.01 0.92
CA PRO A 104 -18.56 -2.66 0.43
C PRO A 104 -17.82 -1.84 1.49
N ALA A 105 -16.85 -1.03 1.08
CA ALA A 105 -16.07 -0.20 1.99
C ALA A 105 -16.44 1.29 1.86
N ARG A 106 -16.16 2.06 2.91
CA ARG A 106 -15.99 3.52 2.83
C ARG A 106 -14.53 3.84 3.11
N VAL A 107 -13.89 4.56 2.19
CA VAL A 107 -12.52 5.05 2.31
C VAL A 107 -12.56 6.56 2.50
N VAL A 108 -11.97 7.05 3.59
CA VAL A 108 -11.79 8.48 3.84
C VAL A 108 -10.31 8.77 3.84
N PHE A 109 -9.92 9.73 3.02
CA PHE A 109 -8.58 10.29 2.99
C PHE A 109 -8.63 11.69 3.56
N ILE A 110 -7.91 11.93 4.64
CA ILE A 110 -7.76 13.24 5.24
C ILE A 110 -6.32 13.68 5.02
N ARG A 111 -6.13 14.69 4.17
CA ARG A 111 -4.82 15.28 3.92
C ARG A 111 -4.55 16.40 4.90
N TYR A 112 -3.36 16.39 5.48
CA TYR A 112 -2.84 17.46 6.30
C TYR A 112 -1.82 18.21 5.45
N ASP A 113 -2.18 19.38 4.95
CA ASP A 113 -1.35 20.16 4.02
C ASP A 113 -0.98 21.52 4.65
N SER A 114 0.12 22.13 4.22
CA SER A 114 0.46 23.50 4.65
C SER A 114 -0.31 24.60 3.89
N PHE A 115 -0.94 24.23 2.77
CA PHE A 115 -1.66 25.15 1.89
C PHE A 115 -2.89 24.47 1.31
N THR A 116 -3.92 25.26 0.99
CA THR A 116 -5.11 24.75 0.31
C THR A 116 -4.77 24.32 -1.12
N ILE A 117 -5.18 23.12 -1.51
CA ILE A 117 -4.95 22.56 -2.84
C ILE A 117 -6.31 22.43 -3.53
N ARG A 118 -6.34 22.70 -4.84
CA ARG A 118 -7.57 22.56 -5.63
C ARG A 118 -8.04 21.10 -5.68
N GLN A 119 -9.35 20.88 -5.55
CA GLN A 119 -9.99 19.56 -5.52
C GLN A 119 -9.67 18.68 -6.74
N ASP A 120 -9.61 19.26 -7.94
CA ASP A 120 -9.31 18.53 -9.18
C ASP A 120 -7.86 18.00 -9.23
N HIS A 121 -6.93 18.73 -8.63
CA HIS A 121 -5.53 18.29 -8.48
C HIS A 121 -5.40 17.15 -7.47
N LEU A 122 -6.22 17.17 -6.41
CA LEU A 122 -6.22 16.13 -5.37
C LEU A 122 -6.62 14.77 -5.94
N ALA A 123 -7.72 14.71 -6.70
CA ALA A 123 -8.25 13.46 -7.23
C ALA A 123 -7.28 12.72 -8.15
N ILE A 124 -6.50 13.44 -8.96
CA ILE A 124 -5.49 12.83 -9.85
C ILE A 124 -4.31 12.32 -9.04
N GLY A 125 -3.78 13.15 -8.13
CA GLY A 125 -2.59 12.80 -7.36
C GLY A 125 -2.78 11.60 -6.43
N THR A 126 -4.00 11.38 -5.96
CA THR A 126 -4.27 10.31 -5.00
C THR A 126 -4.54 8.94 -5.61
N LYS A 127 -4.60 8.84 -6.94
CA LYS A 127 -4.94 7.59 -7.63
C LYS A 127 -3.99 6.43 -7.29
N GLY A 128 -2.68 6.69 -7.23
CA GLY A 128 -1.69 5.68 -6.86
C GLY A 128 -1.90 5.16 -5.43
N LEU A 129 -2.29 6.04 -4.51
CA LEU A 129 -2.60 5.70 -3.13
C LEU A 129 -3.89 4.87 -3.01
N LEU A 130 -4.94 5.25 -3.72
CA LEU A 130 -6.18 4.48 -3.78
C LEU A 130 -5.93 3.08 -4.35
N ASP A 131 -5.17 2.96 -5.45
CA ASP A 131 -4.81 1.67 -6.03
C ASP A 131 -4.04 0.79 -5.04
N ALA A 132 -3.21 1.37 -4.17
CA ALA A 132 -2.47 0.61 -3.17
C ALA A 132 -3.37 -0.09 -2.13
N LEU A 133 -4.58 0.42 -1.89
CA LEU A 133 -5.56 -0.21 -1.00
C LEU A 133 -6.24 -1.43 -1.63
N LYS A 134 -6.24 -1.56 -2.96
CA LYS A 134 -6.92 -2.66 -3.65
C LYS A 134 -6.30 -4.01 -3.34
N LEU A 135 -7.07 -5.07 -3.53
CA LEU A 135 -6.57 -6.44 -3.41
C LEU A 135 -5.52 -6.73 -4.49
N ARG A 136 -5.83 -6.38 -5.73
CA ARG A 136 -4.99 -6.63 -6.90
C ARG A 136 -5.32 -5.69 -8.05
N THR A 137 -4.46 -5.67 -9.06
CA THR A 137 -4.75 -5.01 -10.34
C THR A 137 -4.62 -6.00 -11.50
N THR A 138 -5.41 -5.77 -12.54
CA THR A 138 -5.44 -6.54 -13.80
C THR A 138 -4.91 -5.67 -14.94
N GLY A 139 -4.76 -6.23 -16.15
CA GLY A 139 -4.41 -5.43 -17.35
C GLY A 139 -2.92 -5.22 -17.61
N ARG A 140 -2.04 -5.94 -16.91
CA ARG A 140 -0.62 -5.96 -17.25
C ARG A 140 -0.36 -6.73 -18.54
N ARG A 141 0.61 -6.27 -19.34
CA ARG A 141 1.03 -6.92 -20.60
C ARG A 141 1.52 -8.35 -20.41
N ASP A 142 2.14 -8.63 -19.25
CA ASP A 142 2.63 -9.96 -18.88
C ASP A 142 1.54 -10.91 -18.34
N ARG A 143 0.28 -10.45 -18.26
CA ARG A 143 -0.88 -11.17 -17.71
C ARG A 143 -0.72 -11.62 -16.24
N LEU A 144 0.32 -11.17 -15.55
CA LEU A 144 0.50 -11.45 -14.13
C LEU A 144 -0.28 -10.43 -13.30
N TYR A 145 -0.86 -10.88 -12.19
CA TYR A 145 -1.48 -9.98 -11.22
C TYR A 145 -0.42 -9.36 -10.33
N LEU A 146 -0.60 -8.08 -10.00
CA LEU A 146 0.03 -7.50 -8.82
C LEU A 146 -0.98 -7.51 -7.68
N HIS A 147 -0.52 -7.95 -6.51
CA HIS A 147 -1.25 -7.95 -5.26
C HIS A 147 -0.73 -6.79 -4.39
N TYR A 148 -1.63 -5.87 -4.04
CA TYR A 148 -1.30 -4.69 -3.24
C TYR A 148 -1.62 -4.93 -1.76
N PHE A 149 -2.01 -3.90 -1.00
CA PHE A 149 -2.27 -4.07 0.43
C PHE A 149 -3.56 -4.86 0.70
N GLY A 150 -4.62 -4.63 -0.09
CA GLY A 150 -5.86 -5.40 -0.03
C GLY A 150 -6.84 -5.00 1.06
N ALA A 151 -6.86 -3.74 1.48
CA ALA A 151 -7.87 -3.22 2.40
C ALA A 151 -9.27 -3.11 1.76
N ILE A 152 -9.34 -2.93 0.44
CA ILE A 152 -10.59 -2.94 -0.35
C ILE A 152 -10.49 -3.97 -1.48
N LEU A 153 -11.65 -4.42 -1.98
CA LEU A 153 -11.68 -5.38 -3.09
C LEU A 153 -11.24 -4.72 -4.40
N ASP A 154 -11.89 -3.61 -4.76
CA ASP A 154 -11.65 -2.81 -5.97
C ASP A 154 -12.16 -1.37 -5.73
N ASP A 155 -11.81 -0.42 -6.61
CA ASP A 155 -12.30 0.98 -6.55
C ASP A 155 -13.45 1.28 -7.53
N GLY A 156 -13.99 0.25 -8.17
CA GLY A 156 -15.13 0.37 -9.07
C GLY A 156 -16.46 0.62 -8.37
N PRO A 157 -17.51 0.99 -9.14
CA PRO A 157 -18.84 1.25 -8.62
C PRO A 157 -19.40 0.08 -7.81
N GLY A 158 -19.96 0.37 -6.63
CA GLY A 158 -20.58 -0.63 -5.76
C GLY A 158 -19.63 -1.35 -4.79
N PHE A 159 -18.31 -1.21 -4.95
CA PHE A 159 -17.33 -1.79 -4.03
C PHE A 159 -16.86 -0.81 -2.95
N VAL A 160 -16.80 0.49 -3.28
CA VAL A 160 -16.27 1.50 -2.36
C VAL A 160 -16.97 2.85 -2.53
N ASP A 161 -17.16 3.55 -1.41
CA ASP A 161 -17.44 4.99 -1.36
C ASP A 161 -16.16 5.71 -0.95
N ILE A 162 -15.75 6.74 -1.69
CA ILE A 162 -14.49 7.46 -1.46
C ILE A 162 -14.78 8.90 -1.08
N THR A 163 -14.18 9.36 0.02
CA THR A 163 -14.26 10.76 0.49
C THR A 163 -12.85 11.34 0.62
N TRP A 164 -12.70 12.60 0.20
CA TRP A 164 -11.46 13.36 0.30
C TRP A 164 -11.70 14.60 1.14
N GLU A 165 -10.87 14.77 2.17
CA GLU A 165 -10.88 15.89 3.08
C GLU A 165 -9.49 16.52 3.14
N GLN A 166 -9.43 17.81 3.46
CA GLN A 166 -8.20 18.55 3.63
C GLN A 166 -8.26 19.38 4.91
N GLU A 167 -7.21 19.29 5.71
CA GLU A 167 -6.95 20.09 6.90
C GLU A 167 -5.63 20.85 6.72
N ILE A 168 -5.60 22.10 7.20
CA ILE A 168 -4.39 22.94 7.12
C ILE A 168 -3.60 22.83 8.41
N VAL A 169 -2.32 22.48 8.30
CA VAL A 169 -1.39 22.40 9.44
C VAL A 169 -0.50 23.63 9.54
N ALA A 170 -0.10 23.97 10.76
CA ALA A 170 0.72 25.15 11.04
C ALA A 170 2.17 25.02 10.55
N HIS A 171 2.72 23.80 10.49
CA HIS A 171 4.10 23.57 10.07
C HIS A 171 4.18 22.42 9.04
N PRO A 172 4.98 22.55 7.95
CA PRO A 172 5.12 21.50 6.92
C PRO A 172 5.60 20.13 7.41
N LYS A 173 6.12 20.04 8.64
CA LYS A 173 6.62 18.79 9.22
C LYS A 173 5.48 17.90 9.71
N ASP A 174 4.31 18.50 9.93
CA ASP A 174 3.11 17.85 10.43
C ASP A 174 2.21 17.42 9.25
N ALA A 175 2.66 17.65 8.02
CA ALA A 175 1.96 17.24 6.81
C ALA A 175 1.95 15.72 6.66
N GLY A 176 0.87 15.18 6.11
CA GLY A 176 0.68 13.75 5.95
C GLY A 176 -0.67 13.41 5.38
N VAL A 177 -0.98 12.12 5.29
CA VAL A 177 -2.33 11.66 4.93
C VAL A 177 -2.79 10.59 5.91
N ARG A 178 -3.96 10.81 6.50
CA ARG A 178 -4.68 9.79 7.26
C ARG A 178 -5.62 9.07 6.32
N ILE A 179 -5.62 7.74 6.43
CA ILE A 179 -6.44 6.85 5.62
C ILE A 179 -7.30 6.05 6.56
N GLN A 180 -8.60 6.13 6.36
CA GLN A 180 -9.58 5.34 7.10
C GLN A 180 -10.33 4.44 6.13
N VAL A 181 -10.40 3.15 6.42
CA VAL A 181 -11.20 2.17 5.66
C VAL A 181 -12.12 1.46 6.64
N VAL A 182 -13.42 1.64 6.44
CA VAL A 182 -14.47 1.08 7.31
C VAL A 182 -15.52 0.36 6.46
N GLN A 183 -16.29 -0.51 7.10
CA GLN A 183 -17.47 -1.12 6.48
C GLN A 183 -18.52 -0.03 6.20
N LYS A 184 -19.07 -0.02 4.99
CA LYS A 184 -20.24 0.81 4.65
C LYS A 184 -21.51 0.20 5.22
#